data_AF-A0A266Q4M6-F1
#
_entry.id   AF-A0A266Q4M6-F1
#
_cell.length_a   1.000
_cell.length_b   1.000
_cell.length_c   1.000
_cell.angle_alpha   90.00
_cell.angle_beta   90.00
_cell.angle_gamma   90.00
#
_symmetry.space_group_name_H-M   'P 1'
#
loop_
_entity.id
_entity.type
_entity.pdbx_description
1 polymer ?
#
loop_
_entity_poly.entity_id
_entity_poly.type
_entity_poly.pdbx_seq_one_letter_code
_entity_poly.pdbx_strand_id
1 'polypeptide(L)'
;MVLPELCIFPKYNYPNWFLLRNLPECAIYTSLSPGYPSSNPRYLFLILWFVVAIRQRFAIPNRGRTFLLQLATFGQGLNISEGIVDLKDLVDNAQKLPNIPKVVQELIESFGDENVNNEEIAKKISADQVLTAKVLRAANTAHYGGNRKVGSVSDAVFMLGFNAVRTLVLASGMVGAFKAPEGFDLPAFWHNSFAVASTCKWLARFSRDDAETAFTCGMIHNIGELLIHILLPEECKEIQKVVDRGARNPDIEKNVLGFNFPEAGAELANRWKFPDAIVAGIRYQLNPQAAPQFSRLAALVYIADYIVHSNEKENSAHLIENFPNELATQLGINLVKLLERIDETKDLIGGYDELLH
;
A
#
# COMPACT_ATOMS: atom_id res chain seq x y z
N MET A 1 -35.30 -40.90 -31.97
CA MET A 1 -35.28 -39.55 -31.39
C MET A 1 -33.83 -39.07 -31.48
N VAL A 2 -33.28 -38.80 -32.67
CA VAL A 2 -33.32 -37.58 -33.51
C VAL A 2 -33.17 -36.27 -32.74
N LEU A 3 -32.11 -35.53 -33.15
CA LEU A 3 -31.80 -34.09 -33.09
C LEU A 3 -30.63 -33.67 -32.17
N PRO A 4 -29.86 -32.60 -32.51
CA PRO A 4 -29.28 -32.28 -33.82
C PRO A 4 -27.85 -31.64 -33.77
N GLU A 5 -27.20 -31.65 -34.94
CA GLU A 5 -26.30 -30.63 -35.53
C GLU A 5 -25.26 -29.90 -34.64
N LEU A 6 -24.02 -30.39 -34.72
CA LEU A 6 -22.81 -29.65 -34.39
C LEU A 6 -22.61 -28.48 -35.37
N CYS A 7 -22.60 -27.27 -34.81
CA CYS A 7 -22.18 -26.03 -35.47
C CYS A 7 -20.88 -26.22 -36.27
N ILE A 8 -21.01 -26.05 -37.57
CA ILE A 8 -19.92 -25.82 -38.52
C ILE A 8 -19.32 -24.44 -38.20
N PHE A 9 -18.02 -24.39 -37.86
CA PHE A 9 -17.22 -23.17 -38.00
C PHE A 9 -16.11 -23.38 -39.05
N PRO A 10 -15.81 -22.35 -39.85
CA PRO A 10 -15.19 -22.49 -41.17
C PRO A 10 -13.68 -22.73 -41.11
N LYS A 11 -13.18 -23.38 -42.17
CA LYS A 11 -11.75 -23.55 -42.47
C LYS A 11 -11.04 -22.19 -42.51
N TYR A 12 -10.34 -21.83 -41.43
CA TYR A 12 -9.26 -20.84 -41.51
C TYR A 12 -7.93 -21.58 -41.65
N ASN A 13 -7.37 -21.43 -42.84
CA ASN A 13 -6.11 -21.99 -43.29
C ASN A 13 -4.97 -21.13 -42.72
N TYR A 14 -4.26 -21.61 -41.68
CA TYR A 14 -3.02 -20.99 -41.23
C TYR A 14 -1.83 -21.87 -41.68
N PRO A 15 -1.03 -21.41 -42.66
CA PRO A 15 0.16 -22.13 -43.09
C PRO A 15 1.28 -21.78 -42.11
N ASN A 16 1.63 -22.70 -41.21
CA ASN A 16 2.94 -22.76 -40.51
C ASN A 16 3.00 -23.92 -39.49
N TRP A 17 2.58 -25.13 -39.89
CA TRP A 17 2.68 -26.33 -39.05
C TRP A 17 4.10 -26.95 -38.99
N PHE A 18 5.11 -26.30 -39.59
CA PHE A 18 6.43 -26.89 -39.77
C PHE A 18 7.51 -26.50 -38.73
N LEU A 19 7.21 -25.60 -37.78
CA LEU A 19 8.22 -25.06 -36.84
C LEU A 19 8.15 -25.63 -35.40
N LEU A 20 7.42 -26.73 -35.17
CA LEU A 20 7.33 -27.38 -33.85
C LEU A 20 8.04 -28.75 -33.76
N ARG A 21 8.80 -29.15 -34.78
CA ARG A 21 9.46 -30.48 -34.81
C ARG A 21 10.87 -30.55 -34.21
N ASN A 22 11.50 -29.42 -33.83
CA ASN A 22 12.91 -29.38 -33.44
C ASN A 22 13.20 -28.67 -32.10
N LEU A 23 12.31 -28.77 -31.10
CA LEU A 23 12.63 -28.32 -29.73
C LEU A 23 12.97 -29.55 -28.84
N PRO A 24 14.17 -29.66 -28.24
CA PRO A 24 14.62 -30.85 -27.53
C PRO A 24 14.03 -31.07 -26.12
N GLU A 25 13.09 -30.23 -25.66
CA GLU A 25 12.74 -30.15 -24.23
C GLU A 25 11.37 -30.74 -23.83
N CYS A 26 10.70 -31.50 -24.71
CA CYS A 26 9.45 -32.20 -24.34
C CYS A 26 9.65 -33.46 -23.48
N ALA A 27 10.88 -33.75 -23.01
CA ALA A 27 11.20 -34.96 -22.25
C ALA A 27 11.15 -34.79 -20.71
N ILE A 28 10.73 -33.64 -20.18
CA ILE A 28 10.69 -33.40 -18.74
C ILE A 28 9.24 -33.18 -18.32
N TYR A 29 8.42 -34.23 -18.27
CA TYR A 29 7.24 -34.35 -17.38
C TYR A 29 6.68 -35.79 -17.47
N THR A 30 7.53 -36.78 -17.18
CA THR A 30 7.11 -38.17 -16.92
C THR A 30 7.64 -38.66 -15.58
N SER A 31 7.54 -37.82 -14.54
CA SER A 31 7.80 -38.24 -13.17
C SER A 31 6.96 -37.41 -12.18
N LEU A 32 5.64 -37.56 -12.24
CA LEU A 32 4.75 -37.24 -11.13
C LEU A 32 3.98 -38.52 -10.77
N SER A 33 3.98 -38.84 -9.47
CA SER A 33 3.48 -40.06 -8.83
C SER A 33 2.10 -40.55 -9.31
N PRO A 34 1.85 -41.88 -9.25
CA PRO A 34 0.62 -42.48 -9.75
C PRO A 34 -0.57 -42.11 -8.86
N GLY A 35 -1.53 -41.35 -9.40
CA GLY A 35 -2.75 -41.00 -8.66
C GLY A 35 -3.75 -40.07 -9.35
N TYR A 36 -3.46 -39.50 -10.52
CA TYR A 36 -4.41 -38.60 -11.21
C TYR A 36 -5.01 -39.25 -12.47
N PRO A 37 -6.33 -39.43 -12.55
CA PRO A 37 -7.02 -39.74 -13.79
C PRO A 37 -7.48 -38.44 -14.47
N SER A 38 -6.90 -38.11 -15.63
CA SER A 38 -7.68 -37.58 -16.77
C SER A 38 -6.78 -37.42 -18.00
N SER A 39 -6.80 -38.49 -18.77
CA SER A 39 -6.38 -38.57 -20.17
C SER A 39 -7.29 -37.71 -21.05
N ASN A 40 -6.85 -36.49 -21.37
CA ASN A 40 -7.38 -35.80 -22.55
C ASN A 40 -6.26 -35.02 -23.26
N PRO A 41 -5.75 -35.53 -24.40
CA PRO A 41 -4.56 -34.99 -25.08
C PRO A 41 -4.73 -33.56 -25.60
N ARG A 42 -5.96 -33.03 -25.62
CA ARG A 42 -6.25 -31.63 -25.99
C ARG A 42 -5.82 -30.62 -24.92
N TYR A 43 -5.83 -31.00 -23.63
CA TYR A 43 -5.45 -30.12 -22.53
C TYR A 43 -3.93 -29.94 -22.41
N LEU A 44 -3.18 -31.03 -22.62
CA LEU A 44 -1.72 -30.97 -22.67
C LEU A 44 -1.24 -30.05 -23.80
N PHE A 45 -1.93 -30.08 -24.95
CA PHE A 45 -1.61 -29.25 -26.11
C PHE A 45 -1.84 -27.76 -25.86
N LEU A 46 -2.90 -27.40 -25.13
CA LEU A 46 -3.20 -26.03 -24.75
C LEU A 46 -2.19 -25.48 -23.74
N ILE A 47 -1.77 -26.28 -22.75
CA ILE A 47 -0.77 -25.89 -21.76
C ILE A 47 0.60 -25.67 -22.44
N LEU A 48 1.02 -26.59 -23.31
CA LEU A 48 2.28 -26.47 -24.06
C LEU A 48 2.29 -25.27 -25.01
N TRP A 49 1.18 -25.01 -25.72
CA TRP A 49 1.05 -23.83 -26.57
C TRP A 49 1.12 -22.52 -25.75
N PHE A 50 0.52 -22.50 -24.55
CA PHE A 50 0.48 -21.33 -23.68
C PHE A 50 1.85 -21.02 -23.05
N VAL A 51 2.60 -22.04 -22.62
CA VAL A 51 3.98 -21.88 -22.12
C VAL A 51 4.89 -21.31 -23.22
N VAL A 52 4.71 -21.75 -24.47
CA VAL A 52 5.45 -21.21 -25.63
C VAL A 52 5.02 -19.77 -25.97
N ALA A 53 3.72 -19.45 -25.88
CA ALA A 53 3.19 -18.11 -26.15
C ALA A 53 3.64 -17.06 -25.11
N ILE A 54 3.70 -17.41 -23.82
CA ILE A 54 4.23 -16.54 -22.76
C ILE A 54 5.72 -16.29 -22.95
N ARG A 55 6.50 -17.32 -23.29
CA ARG A 55 7.96 -17.20 -23.49
C ARG A 55 8.32 -16.36 -24.72
N GLN A 56 7.43 -16.23 -25.71
CA GLN A 56 7.69 -15.50 -26.96
C GLN A 56 6.91 -14.18 -27.11
N ARG A 57 6.20 -13.69 -26.08
CA ARG A 57 5.48 -12.40 -26.05
C ARG A 57 4.56 -12.16 -27.27
N PHE A 58 3.76 -13.15 -27.66
CA PHE A 58 2.71 -12.95 -28.67
C PHE A 58 1.46 -12.29 -28.08
N ALA A 59 0.83 -11.38 -28.82
CA ALA A 59 -0.44 -10.74 -28.44
C ALA A 59 -1.60 -11.75 -28.55
N ILE A 60 -2.29 -12.00 -27.44
CA ILE A 60 -3.42 -12.94 -27.36
C ILE A 60 -4.73 -12.22 -27.76
N PRO A 61 -5.49 -12.67 -28.77
CA PRO A 61 -6.76 -12.06 -29.15
C PRO A 61 -7.87 -12.28 -28.10
N ASN A 62 -8.72 -11.26 -27.91
CA ASN A 62 -9.76 -11.14 -26.87
C ASN A 62 -10.78 -12.29 -26.71
N ARG A 63 -10.84 -13.28 -27.61
CA ARG A 63 -11.72 -14.46 -27.47
C ARG A 63 -11.08 -15.64 -26.72
N GLY A 64 -9.79 -15.58 -26.38
CA GLY A 64 -9.12 -16.60 -25.56
C GLY A 64 -9.24 -16.40 -24.04
N ARG A 65 -9.62 -15.18 -23.59
CA ARG A 65 -9.76 -14.84 -22.16
C ARG A 65 -10.97 -15.50 -21.50
N THR A 66 -12.06 -15.67 -22.23
CA THR A 66 -13.31 -16.25 -21.70
C THR A 66 -13.17 -17.75 -21.38
N PHE A 67 -12.30 -18.47 -22.11
CA PHE A 67 -12.05 -19.89 -21.87
C PHE A 67 -11.13 -20.14 -20.65
N LEU A 68 -10.29 -19.16 -20.30
CA LEU A 68 -9.45 -19.21 -19.10
C LEU A 68 -10.24 -18.91 -17.82
N LEU A 69 -11.27 -18.07 -17.89
CA LEU A 69 -12.24 -17.92 -16.80
C LEU A 69 -13.01 -19.22 -16.56
N GLN A 70 -13.44 -19.92 -17.62
CA GLN A 70 -14.15 -21.19 -17.49
C GLN A 70 -13.32 -22.34 -16.90
N LEU A 71 -12.01 -22.40 -17.18
CA LEU A 71 -11.13 -23.41 -16.60
C LEU A 71 -10.70 -23.10 -15.17
N ALA A 72 -10.58 -21.82 -14.80
CA ALA A 72 -10.40 -21.41 -13.41
C ALA A 72 -11.66 -21.70 -12.56
N THR A 73 -12.85 -21.72 -13.16
CA THR A 73 -14.12 -22.03 -12.47
C THR A 73 -14.47 -23.51 -12.31
N PHE A 74 -13.66 -24.46 -12.81
CA PHE A 74 -13.99 -25.89 -12.64
C PHE A 74 -13.59 -26.47 -11.27
N GLY A 75 -12.98 -25.66 -10.40
CA GLY A 75 -12.66 -26.02 -9.01
C GLY A 75 -13.13 -24.96 -8.04
N GLN A 76 -14.42 -25.02 -7.66
CA GLN A 76 -15.08 -24.24 -6.62
C GLN A 76 -15.36 -22.76 -6.91
N GLY A 77 -16.58 -22.48 -7.39
CA GLY A 77 -17.51 -21.57 -6.70
C GLY A 77 -17.10 -20.13 -6.41
N LEU A 78 -16.22 -19.49 -7.19
CA LEU A 78 -16.02 -18.05 -7.13
C LEU A 78 -16.94 -17.36 -8.12
N ASN A 79 -18.08 -16.85 -7.62
CA ASN A 79 -18.84 -15.79 -8.27
C ASN A 79 -17.98 -14.52 -8.22
N ILE A 80 -17.05 -14.36 -9.16
CA ILE A 80 -16.42 -13.06 -9.40
C ILE A 80 -17.49 -12.23 -10.12
N SER A 81 -18.13 -11.33 -9.37
CA SER A 81 -19.09 -10.38 -9.91
C SER A 81 -18.48 -9.62 -11.08
N GLU A 82 -19.20 -9.55 -12.20
CA GLU A 82 -18.87 -8.80 -13.41
C GLU A 82 -18.98 -7.27 -13.21
N GLY A 83 -18.36 -6.72 -12.17
CA GLY A 83 -18.30 -5.28 -11.94
C GLY A 83 -16.89 -4.87 -11.53
N ILE A 84 -16.10 -4.35 -12.46
CA ILE A 84 -14.93 -3.54 -12.08
C ILE A 84 -15.47 -2.38 -11.26
N VAL A 85 -15.14 -2.34 -9.97
CA VAL A 85 -15.57 -1.27 -9.08
C VAL A 85 -14.83 0.00 -9.48
N ASP A 86 -15.56 1.04 -9.90
CA ASP A 86 -14.95 2.35 -10.09
C ASP A 86 -14.59 2.91 -8.71
N LEU A 87 -13.29 2.96 -8.43
CA LEU A 87 -12.76 3.42 -7.16
C LEU A 87 -13.24 4.85 -6.82
N LYS A 88 -13.33 5.73 -7.82
CA LYS A 88 -13.73 7.10 -7.58
C LYS A 88 -15.20 7.16 -7.16
N ASP A 89 -16.07 6.46 -7.88
CA ASP A 89 -17.49 6.38 -7.53
C ASP A 89 -17.70 5.70 -6.18
N LEU A 90 -16.89 4.68 -5.86
CA LEU A 90 -16.92 3.99 -4.57
C LEU A 90 -16.61 4.97 -3.43
N VAL A 91 -15.54 5.76 -3.56
CA VAL A 91 -15.17 6.77 -2.55
C VAL A 91 -16.23 7.87 -2.51
N ASP A 92 -16.58 8.48 -3.64
CA ASP A 92 -17.52 9.61 -3.71
C ASP A 92 -18.88 9.29 -3.07
N ASN A 93 -19.41 8.08 -3.30
CA ASN A 93 -20.72 7.67 -2.81
C ASN A 93 -20.69 6.93 -1.46
N ALA A 94 -19.52 6.71 -0.87
CA ALA A 94 -19.41 6.01 0.40
C ALA A 94 -19.96 6.85 1.57
N GLN A 95 -21.10 6.44 2.11
CA GLN A 95 -21.69 7.03 3.32
C GLN A 95 -20.86 6.76 4.58
N LYS A 96 -20.02 5.72 4.56
CA LYS A 96 -19.23 5.24 5.70
C LYS A 96 -17.81 5.83 5.77
N LEU A 97 -17.53 6.90 5.02
CA LEU A 97 -16.18 7.44 5.01
C LEU A 97 -15.76 8.03 6.36
N PRO A 98 -14.48 7.82 6.74
CA PRO A 98 -13.91 8.48 7.90
C PRO A 98 -13.89 10.00 7.67
N ASN A 99 -14.37 10.73 8.67
CA ASN A 99 -14.33 12.19 8.68
C ASN A 99 -13.20 12.67 9.59
N ILE A 100 -12.34 13.52 9.05
CA ILE A 100 -11.28 14.18 9.82
C ILE A 100 -11.81 15.47 10.46
N PRO A 101 -11.36 15.84 11.67
CA PRO A 101 -11.69 17.12 12.29
C PRO A 101 -11.28 18.31 11.42
N LYS A 102 -12.05 19.41 11.46
CA LYS A 102 -11.76 20.62 10.65
C LYS A 102 -10.35 21.18 10.90
N VAL A 103 -9.89 21.19 12.15
CA VAL A 103 -8.54 21.65 12.49
C VAL A 103 -7.44 20.77 11.88
N VAL A 104 -7.71 19.48 11.69
CA VAL A 104 -6.80 18.55 11.00
C VAL A 104 -6.81 18.87 9.50
N GLN A 105 -7.97 19.17 8.92
CA GLN A 105 -8.07 19.59 7.52
C GLN A 105 -7.31 20.90 7.25
N GLU A 106 -7.45 21.91 8.12
CA GLU A 106 -6.68 23.17 8.01
C GLU A 106 -5.16 22.92 8.16
N LEU A 107 -4.76 21.97 9.00
CA LEU A 107 -3.37 21.54 9.13
C LEU A 107 -2.87 20.78 7.89
N ILE A 108 -3.73 20.13 7.12
CA ILE A 108 -3.35 19.50 5.85
C ILE A 108 -3.19 20.58 4.78
N GLU A 109 -4.13 21.52 4.70
CA GLU A 109 -4.09 22.61 3.72
C GLU A 109 -2.89 23.56 3.93
N SER A 110 -2.32 23.62 5.15
CA SER A 110 -1.12 24.42 5.46
C SER A 110 0.22 23.79 5.06
N PHE A 111 0.25 22.64 4.36
CA PHE A 111 1.53 22.03 3.94
C PHE A 111 2.18 22.85 2.84
N GLY A 112 3.43 23.26 3.05
CA GLY A 112 4.20 24.06 2.08
C GLY A 112 3.82 25.54 2.02
N ASP A 113 2.92 26.03 2.88
CA ASP A 113 2.62 27.46 3.01
C ASP A 113 3.35 28.07 4.20
N GLU A 114 4.32 28.92 3.92
CA GLU A 114 5.13 29.62 4.93
C GLU A 114 4.38 30.80 5.59
N ASN A 115 3.24 31.23 5.04
CA ASN A 115 2.48 32.39 5.55
C ASN A 115 1.40 31.99 6.57
N VAL A 116 1.34 30.72 6.95
CA VAL A 116 0.31 30.20 7.83
C VAL A 116 0.48 30.77 9.24
N ASN A 117 -0.63 31.27 9.79
CA ASN A 117 -0.64 31.77 11.16
C ASN A 117 -0.67 30.60 12.17
N ASN A 118 0.53 30.15 12.54
CA ASN A 118 0.74 29.08 13.51
C ASN A 118 0.05 29.32 14.87
N GLU A 119 -0.07 30.59 15.30
CA GLU A 119 -0.75 30.94 16.55
C GLU A 119 -2.27 30.73 16.45
N GLU A 120 -2.86 31.02 15.29
CA GLU A 120 -4.28 30.78 15.04
C GLU A 120 -4.59 29.29 15.07
N ILE A 121 -3.75 28.49 14.43
CA ILE A 121 -3.91 27.03 14.43
C ILE A 121 -3.75 26.47 15.85
N ALA A 122 -2.76 26.94 16.62
CA ALA A 122 -2.60 26.54 18.02
C ALA A 122 -3.84 26.86 18.88
N LYS A 123 -4.49 28.00 18.64
CA LYS A 123 -5.76 28.36 19.30
C LYS A 123 -6.89 27.41 18.92
N LYS A 124 -7.00 27.03 17.64
CA LYS A 124 -8.02 26.07 17.18
C LYS A 124 -7.79 24.68 17.76
N ILE A 125 -6.54 24.22 17.84
CA ILE A 125 -6.19 22.96 18.52
C ILE A 125 -6.61 23.02 19.99
N SER A 126 -6.28 24.12 20.68
CA SER A 126 -6.63 24.33 22.10
C SER A 126 -8.14 24.34 22.37
N ALA A 127 -8.95 24.68 21.36
CA ALA A 127 -10.41 24.66 21.47
C ALA A 127 -11.01 23.25 21.36
N ASP A 128 -10.28 22.30 20.75
CA ASP A 128 -10.67 20.89 20.67
C ASP A 128 -10.11 20.13 21.88
N GLN A 129 -11.00 19.76 22.80
CA GLN A 129 -10.61 19.09 24.05
C GLN A 129 -9.97 17.71 23.81
N VAL A 130 -10.42 16.98 22.79
CA VAL A 130 -9.93 15.61 22.50
C VAL A 130 -8.54 15.69 21.89
N LEU A 131 -8.34 16.55 20.88
CA LEU A 131 -7.04 16.75 20.27
C LEU A 131 -6.04 17.35 21.25
N THR A 132 -6.46 18.34 22.05
CA THR A 132 -5.62 18.92 23.10
C THR A 132 -5.14 17.85 24.08
N ALA A 133 -6.03 16.99 24.59
CA ALA A 133 -5.65 15.93 25.51
C ALA A 133 -4.64 14.95 24.88
N LYS A 134 -4.87 14.51 23.64
CA LYS A 134 -3.97 13.59 22.92
C LYS A 134 -2.59 14.21 22.69
N VAL A 135 -2.54 15.45 22.22
CA VAL A 135 -1.28 16.20 22.00
C VAL A 135 -0.51 16.36 23.30
N LEU A 136 -1.18 16.76 24.39
CA LEU A 136 -0.53 16.91 25.69
C LEU A 136 -0.02 15.59 26.26
N ARG A 137 -0.74 14.48 26.08
CA ARG A 137 -0.25 13.15 26.48
C ARG A 137 1.02 12.79 25.72
N ALA A 138 0.99 12.89 24.39
CA ALA A 138 2.14 12.58 23.55
C ALA A 138 3.34 13.50 23.85
N ALA A 139 3.12 14.81 23.99
CA ALA A 139 4.15 15.79 24.33
C ALA A 139 4.81 15.57 25.70
N ASN A 140 4.13 14.86 26.61
CA ASN A 140 4.63 14.53 27.95
C ASN A 140 5.25 13.12 28.06
N THR A 141 5.34 12.36 26.96
CA THR A 141 6.05 11.08 26.94
C THR A 141 7.56 11.27 27.11
N ALA A 142 8.28 10.23 27.55
CA ALA A 142 9.73 10.29 27.69
C ALA A 142 10.48 10.67 26.38
N HIS A 143 9.85 10.49 25.22
CA HIS A 143 10.40 10.85 23.93
C HIS A 143 10.39 12.38 23.69
N TYR A 144 9.33 13.07 24.12
CA TYR A 144 9.12 14.50 23.86
C TYR A 144 9.31 15.37 25.10
N GLY A 145 8.87 14.88 26.26
CA GLY A 145 8.94 15.54 27.55
C GLY A 145 10.20 15.13 28.31
N GLY A 146 11.07 16.10 28.57
CA GLY A 146 12.12 15.96 29.59
C GLY A 146 11.53 16.00 31.01
N ASN A 147 12.30 16.46 31.99
CA ASN A 147 11.81 16.58 33.38
C ASN A 147 10.64 17.57 33.59
N ARG A 148 10.24 18.33 32.56
CA ARG A 148 9.19 19.36 32.65
C ARG A 148 7.97 18.92 31.85
N LYS A 149 6.83 18.79 32.54
CA LYS A 149 5.54 18.51 31.90
C LYS A 149 4.94 19.78 31.28
N VAL A 150 4.34 19.65 30.10
CA VAL A 150 3.55 20.70 29.43
C VAL A 150 2.08 20.59 29.82
N GLY A 151 1.44 21.74 30.08
CA GLY A 151 0.04 21.83 30.51
C GLY A 151 -0.90 22.47 29.49
N SER A 152 -0.37 23.06 28.42
CA SER A 152 -1.15 23.72 27.36
C SER A 152 -0.54 23.48 25.98
N VAL A 153 -1.33 23.63 24.93
CA VAL A 153 -0.84 23.53 23.54
C VAL A 153 0.22 24.59 23.27
N SER A 154 0.06 25.80 23.82
CA SER A 154 1.08 26.86 23.72
C SER A 154 2.41 26.45 24.34
N ASP A 155 2.38 25.78 25.51
CA ASP A 155 3.61 25.25 26.13
C ASP A 155 4.24 24.15 25.27
N ALA A 156 3.42 23.29 24.67
CA ALA A 156 3.90 22.25 23.75
C ALA A 156 4.53 22.87 22.49
N VAL A 157 3.94 23.92 21.91
CA VAL A 157 4.50 24.65 20.76
C VAL A 157 5.82 25.32 21.14
N PHE A 158 5.91 25.93 22.32
CA PHE A 158 7.14 26.55 22.80
C PHE A 158 8.27 25.53 23.05
N MET A 159 7.92 24.36 23.60
CA MET A 159 8.90 23.33 23.96
C MET A 159 9.35 22.48 22.75
N LEU A 160 8.40 22.03 21.92
CA LEU A 160 8.65 21.08 20.83
C LEU A 160 8.82 21.77 19.46
N GLY A 161 8.36 23.01 19.34
CA GLY A 161 8.18 23.69 18.07
C GLY A 161 6.85 23.35 17.40
N PHE A 162 6.38 24.27 16.55
CA PHE A 162 5.08 24.14 15.88
C PHE A 162 4.99 22.91 14.98
N ASN A 163 6.06 22.58 14.26
CA ASN A 163 6.11 21.43 13.34
C ASN A 163 5.87 20.09 14.06
N ALA A 164 6.46 19.88 15.24
CA ALA A 164 6.22 18.68 16.03
C ALA A 164 4.77 18.61 16.54
N VAL A 165 4.22 19.74 17.02
CA VAL A 165 2.81 19.81 17.45
C VAL A 165 1.86 19.54 16.30
N ARG A 166 2.11 20.11 15.13
CA ARG A 166 1.37 19.84 13.89
C ARG A 166 1.34 18.34 13.59
N THR A 167 2.49 17.68 13.63
CA THR A 167 2.60 16.24 13.40
C THR A 167 1.81 15.43 14.42
N LEU A 168 1.87 15.79 15.71
CA LEU A 168 1.06 15.14 16.76
C LEU A 168 -0.44 15.31 16.57
N VAL A 169 -0.89 16.50 16.14
CA VAL A 169 -2.31 16.77 15.88
C VAL A 169 -2.80 15.99 14.66
N LEU A 170 -2.02 15.98 13.56
CA LEU A 170 -2.33 15.20 12.36
C LEU A 170 -2.43 13.71 12.72
N ALA A 171 -1.45 13.18 13.44
CA ALA A 171 -1.46 11.80 13.92
C ALA A 171 -2.69 11.49 14.78
N SER A 172 -2.96 12.33 15.78
CA SER A 172 -4.11 12.18 16.69
C SER A 172 -5.44 12.21 15.94
N GLY A 173 -5.55 13.11 14.97
CA GLY A 173 -6.72 13.29 14.12
C GLY A 173 -6.96 12.12 13.18
N MET A 174 -5.91 11.61 12.55
CA MET A 174 -5.97 10.47 11.64
C MET A 174 -6.34 9.20 12.40
N VAL A 175 -5.66 8.89 13.50
CA VAL A 175 -5.99 7.74 14.34
C VAL A 175 -7.45 7.81 14.83
N GLY A 176 -7.91 9.01 15.21
CA GLY A 176 -9.29 9.21 15.67
C GLY A 176 -10.37 9.16 14.56
N ALA A 177 -10.00 9.32 13.29
CA ALA A 177 -10.95 9.31 12.18
C ALA A 177 -11.42 7.90 11.81
N PHE A 178 -10.61 6.88 12.10
CA PHE A 178 -10.92 5.49 11.80
C PHE A 178 -11.43 4.75 13.03
N LYS A 179 -12.44 3.89 12.81
CA LYS A 179 -12.86 2.87 13.78
C LYS A 179 -12.39 1.52 13.29
N ALA A 180 -12.01 0.65 14.21
CA ALA A 180 -11.51 -0.69 13.88
C ALA A 180 -12.58 -1.44 13.05
N PRO A 181 -12.28 -1.81 11.80
CA PRO A 181 -13.12 -2.74 11.06
C PRO A 181 -13.20 -4.09 11.78
N GLU A 182 -14.26 -4.85 11.56
CA GLU A 182 -14.40 -6.18 12.16
C GLU A 182 -13.27 -7.10 11.68
N GLY A 183 -12.57 -7.73 12.63
CA GLY A 183 -11.44 -8.62 12.34
C GLY A 183 -10.13 -7.92 11.99
N PHE A 184 -10.05 -6.59 12.11
CA PHE A 184 -8.85 -5.82 11.77
C PHE A 184 -8.12 -5.33 13.03
N ASP A 185 -6.82 -5.63 13.14
CA ASP A 185 -5.97 -5.16 14.24
C ASP A 185 -5.53 -3.71 14.03
N LEU A 186 -6.40 -2.78 14.43
CA LEU A 186 -6.17 -1.35 14.26
C LEU A 186 -4.92 -0.84 15.05
N PRO A 187 -4.66 -1.27 16.29
CA PRO A 187 -3.42 -0.94 16.99
C PRO A 187 -2.16 -1.37 16.24
N ALA A 188 -2.08 -2.62 15.75
CA ALA A 188 -0.93 -3.11 15.01
C ALA A 188 -0.73 -2.33 13.69
N PHE A 189 -1.82 -2.02 12.98
CA PHE A 189 -1.78 -1.20 11.77
C PHE A 189 -1.17 0.17 12.02
N TRP A 190 -1.62 0.87 13.06
CA TRP A 190 -1.07 2.19 13.37
C TRP A 190 0.35 2.12 13.88
N HIS A 191 0.72 1.07 14.63
CA HIS A 191 2.10 0.86 15.06
C HIS A 191 3.04 0.73 13.85
N ASN A 192 2.71 -0.11 12.86
CA ASN A 192 3.46 -0.20 11.61
C ASN A 192 3.47 1.15 10.86
N SER A 193 2.33 1.82 10.76
CA SER A 193 2.23 3.11 10.09
C SER A 193 3.12 4.18 10.74
N PHE A 194 3.23 4.21 12.07
CA PHE A 194 4.14 5.09 12.79
C PHE A 194 5.61 4.69 12.62
N ALA A 195 5.92 3.39 12.55
CA ALA A 195 7.27 2.91 12.24
C ALA A 195 7.74 3.41 10.87
N VAL A 196 6.89 3.28 9.84
CA VAL A 196 7.16 3.77 8.48
C VAL A 196 7.25 5.30 8.48
N ALA A 197 6.34 6.01 9.17
CA ALA A 197 6.35 7.47 9.29
C ALA A 197 7.65 8.01 9.91
N SER A 198 8.06 7.46 11.06
CA SER A 198 9.28 7.88 11.74
C SER A 198 10.52 7.54 10.93
N THR A 199 10.53 6.41 10.22
CA THR A 199 11.61 6.05 9.30
C THR A 199 11.67 6.98 8.08
N CYS A 200 10.52 7.37 7.50
CA CYS A 200 10.45 8.39 6.45
C CYS A 200 11.03 9.73 6.94
N LYS A 201 10.66 10.15 8.15
CA LYS A 201 11.19 11.37 8.79
C LYS A 201 12.71 11.32 8.99
N TRP A 202 13.22 10.16 9.37
CA TRP A 202 14.65 9.92 9.54
C TRP A 202 15.37 9.94 8.19
N LEU A 203 14.86 9.25 7.16
CA LEU A 203 15.40 9.22 5.81
C LEU A 203 15.42 10.61 5.15
N ALA A 204 14.39 11.43 5.39
CA ALA A 204 14.28 12.79 4.85
C ALA A 204 15.49 13.67 5.22
N ARG A 205 16.15 13.42 6.37
CA ARG A 205 17.36 14.13 6.80
C ARG A 205 18.56 13.84 5.88
N PHE A 206 18.61 12.65 5.28
CA PHE A 206 19.67 12.23 4.37
C PHE A 206 19.37 12.66 2.93
N SER A 207 18.09 12.70 2.54
CA SER A 207 17.65 13.10 1.20
C SER A 207 17.40 14.61 1.06
N ARG A 208 17.41 15.36 2.17
CA ARG A 208 17.11 16.80 2.27
C ARG A 208 15.66 17.14 1.86
N ASP A 209 14.75 16.20 2.04
CA ASP A 209 13.31 16.45 1.89
C ASP A 209 12.73 17.02 3.20
N ASP A 210 11.53 17.61 3.11
CA ASP A 210 10.83 18.09 4.31
C ASP A 210 10.42 16.91 5.21
N ALA A 211 10.95 16.90 6.44
CA ALA A 211 10.83 15.77 7.34
C ALA A 211 9.39 15.55 7.85
N GLU A 212 8.61 16.62 8.03
CA GLU A 212 7.21 16.50 8.50
C GLU A 212 6.26 16.07 7.39
N THR A 213 6.50 16.53 6.16
CA THR A 213 5.80 16.04 4.96
C THR A 213 6.10 14.56 4.74
N ALA A 214 7.36 14.15 4.85
CA ALA A 214 7.76 12.74 4.74
C ALA A 214 7.13 11.89 5.86
N PHE A 215 7.15 12.37 7.10
CA PHE A 215 6.46 11.70 8.22
C PHE A 215 4.98 11.49 7.91
N THR A 216 4.30 12.57 7.51
CA THR A 216 2.86 12.54 7.25
C THR A 216 2.52 11.57 6.12
N CYS A 217 3.30 11.60 5.02
CA CYS A 217 3.15 10.66 3.91
C CYS A 217 3.33 9.20 4.38
N GLY A 218 4.36 8.92 5.18
CA GLY A 218 4.59 7.59 5.75
C GLY A 218 3.50 7.17 6.74
N MET A 219 2.95 8.09 7.52
CA MET A 219 1.88 7.78 8.48
C MET A 219 0.59 7.36 7.78
N ILE A 220 0.29 7.97 6.64
CA ILE A 220 -0.96 7.70 5.92
C ILE A 220 -0.77 6.77 4.70
N HIS A 221 0.43 6.23 4.47
CA HIS A 221 0.73 5.46 3.27
C HIS A 221 -0.22 4.28 3.05
N ASN A 222 -0.67 3.65 4.13
CA ASN A 222 -1.47 2.44 4.08
C ASN A 222 -2.96 2.64 4.46
N ILE A 223 -3.46 3.88 4.54
CA ILE A 223 -4.88 4.15 4.89
C ILE A 223 -5.87 3.54 3.88
N GLY A 224 -5.41 3.23 2.67
CA GLY A 224 -6.21 2.54 1.67
C GLY A 224 -6.62 1.14 2.11
N GLU A 225 -5.79 0.44 2.89
CA GLU A 225 -6.14 -0.89 3.42
C GLU A 225 -7.32 -0.78 4.38
N LEU A 226 -7.29 0.19 5.30
CA LEU A 226 -8.42 0.48 6.20
C LEU A 226 -9.68 0.85 5.42
N LEU A 227 -9.53 1.67 4.37
CA LEU A 227 -10.65 2.07 3.54
C LEU A 227 -11.30 0.87 2.84
N ILE A 228 -10.51 -0.03 2.28
CA ILE A 228 -11.00 -1.24 1.62
C ILE A 228 -11.76 -2.11 2.64
N HIS A 229 -11.24 -2.31 3.84
CA HIS A 229 -11.94 -3.07 4.89
C HIS A 229 -13.27 -2.43 5.35
N ILE A 230 -13.36 -1.09 5.34
CA ILE A 230 -14.59 -0.37 5.71
C ILE A 230 -15.66 -0.48 4.62
N LEU A 231 -15.24 -0.38 3.35
CA LEU A 231 -16.16 -0.29 2.22
C LEU A 231 -16.53 -1.65 1.63
N LEU A 232 -15.59 -2.60 1.65
CA LEU A 232 -15.66 -3.90 0.97
C LEU A 232 -15.28 -5.06 1.93
N PRO A 233 -15.96 -5.20 3.09
CA PRO A 233 -15.58 -6.18 4.10
C PRO A 233 -15.75 -7.64 3.64
N GLU A 234 -16.68 -7.93 2.73
CA GLU A 234 -16.88 -9.29 2.22
C GLU A 234 -15.78 -9.68 1.23
N GLU A 235 -15.37 -8.75 0.37
CA GLU A 235 -14.24 -8.93 -0.55
C GLU A 235 -12.93 -9.10 0.22
N CYS A 236 -12.71 -8.35 1.30
CA CYS A 236 -11.56 -8.56 2.20
C CYS A 236 -11.51 -9.98 2.75
N LYS A 237 -12.65 -10.56 3.14
CA LYS A 237 -12.69 -11.97 3.63
C LYS A 237 -12.28 -12.94 2.54
N GLU A 238 -12.66 -12.71 1.28
CA GLU A 238 -12.24 -13.55 0.15
C GLU A 238 -10.75 -13.37 -0.16
N ILE A 239 -10.24 -12.15 -0.13
CA ILE A 239 -8.81 -11.86 -0.31
C ILE A 239 -7.98 -12.54 0.79
N GLN A 240 -8.41 -12.45 2.05
CA GLN A 240 -7.70 -13.06 3.19
C GLN A 240 -7.56 -14.58 3.03
N LYS A 241 -8.61 -15.28 2.59
CA LYS A 241 -8.55 -16.73 2.31
C LYS A 241 -7.49 -17.12 1.29
N VAL A 242 -7.14 -16.20 0.38
CA VAL A 242 -6.11 -16.38 -0.65
C VAL A 242 -4.74 -15.97 -0.11
N VAL A 243 -4.65 -14.88 0.66
CA VAL A 243 -3.41 -14.38 1.28
C VAL A 243 -2.84 -15.39 2.29
N ASP A 244 -3.68 -16.04 3.08
CA ASP A 244 -3.28 -17.09 4.04
C ASP A 244 -2.54 -18.28 3.38
N ARG A 245 -2.58 -18.37 2.04
CA ARG A 245 -1.87 -19.37 1.24
C ARG A 245 -0.53 -18.89 0.68
N GLY A 246 -0.03 -17.73 1.14
CA GLY A 246 1.34 -17.25 0.92
C GLY A 246 1.51 -16.22 -0.20
N ALA A 247 0.46 -15.49 -0.58
CA ALA A 247 0.51 -14.50 -1.66
C ALA A 247 0.65 -13.06 -1.14
N ARG A 248 1.32 -12.20 -1.93
CA ARG A 248 1.43 -10.74 -1.64
C ARG A 248 0.15 -10.02 -2.09
N ASN A 249 -0.33 -9.16 -1.20
CA ASN A 249 -1.66 -8.53 -1.17
C ASN A 249 -2.05 -7.65 -2.40
N PRO A 250 -1.17 -6.79 -2.97
CA PRO A 250 -1.62 -5.75 -3.90
C PRO A 250 -2.07 -6.24 -5.29
N ASP A 251 -1.41 -7.28 -5.82
CA ASP A 251 -1.79 -7.84 -7.13
C ASP A 251 -3.11 -8.61 -7.02
N ILE A 252 -3.39 -9.22 -5.86
CA ILE A 252 -4.66 -9.89 -5.60
C ILE A 252 -5.77 -8.86 -5.53
N GLU A 253 -5.60 -7.79 -4.74
CA GLU A 253 -6.55 -6.68 -4.68
C GLU A 253 -6.83 -6.14 -6.08
N LYS A 254 -5.77 -5.88 -6.88
CA LYS A 254 -5.94 -5.36 -8.24
C LYS A 254 -6.76 -6.30 -9.14
N ASN A 255 -6.56 -7.61 -9.00
CA ASN A 255 -7.29 -8.61 -9.78
C ASN A 255 -8.73 -8.83 -9.31
N VAL A 256 -9.01 -8.71 -8.01
CA VAL A 256 -10.34 -8.96 -7.41
C VAL A 256 -11.20 -7.70 -7.42
N LEU A 257 -10.63 -6.55 -7.08
CA LEU A 257 -11.32 -5.27 -6.87
C LEU A 257 -11.21 -4.33 -8.07
N GLY A 258 -10.20 -4.51 -8.93
CA GLY A 258 -9.85 -3.57 -10.02
C GLY A 258 -8.91 -2.43 -9.58
N PHE A 259 -8.62 -2.33 -8.29
CA PHE A 259 -7.68 -1.39 -7.70
C PHE A 259 -6.95 -2.01 -6.50
N ASN A 260 -5.86 -1.40 -6.05
CA ASN A 260 -5.11 -1.83 -4.87
C ASN A 260 -5.13 -0.78 -3.75
N PHE A 261 -4.63 -1.13 -2.56
CA PHE A 261 -4.63 -0.24 -1.41
C PHE A 261 -3.90 1.09 -1.65
N PRO A 262 -2.76 1.19 -2.38
CA PRO A 262 -2.15 2.48 -2.70
C PRO A 262 -3.06 3.40 -3.51
N GLU A 263 -3.78 2.85 -4.50
CA GLU A 263 -4.73 3.61 -5.31
C GLU A 263 -5.90 4.10 -4.45
N ALA A 264 -6.45 3.24 -3.60
CA ALA A 264 -7.53 3.58 -2.67
C ALA A 264 -7.12 4.65 -1.65
N GLY A 265 -5.93 4.51 -1.07
CA GLY A 265 -5.37 5.47 -0.11
C GLY A 265 -5.10 6.83 -0.75
N ALA A 266 -4.59 6.84 -1.98
CA ALA A 266 -4.37 8.08 -2.73
C ALA A 266 -5.69 8.80 -3.06
N GLU A 267 -6.75 8.07 -3.39
CA GLU A 267 -8.07 8.67 -3.62
C GLU A 267 -8.65 9.29 -2.36
N LEU A 268 -8.51 8.61 -1.21
CA LEU A 268 -8.91 9.15 0.08
C LEU A 268 -8.10 10.39 0.47
N ALA A 269 -6.77 10.36 0.29
CA ALA A 269 -5.90 11.49 0.56
C ALA A 269 -6.25 12.70 -0.32
N ASN A 270 -6.56 12.47 -1.60
CA ASN A 270 -7.02 13.51 -2.52
C ASN A 270 -8.34 14.14 -2.05
N ARG A 271 -9.30 13.33 -1.59
CA ARG A 271 -10.57 13.82 -1.02
C ARG A 271 -10.37 14.64 0.25
N TRP A 272 -9.39 14.27 1.07
CA TRP A 272 -8.99 15.05 2.25
C TRP A 272 -8.12 16.27 1.91
N LYS A 273 -7.90 16.54 0.62
CA LYS A 273 -7.13 17.67 0.08
C LYS A 273 -5.67 17.67 0.54
N PHE A 274 -5.08 16.49 0.68
CA PHE A 274 -3.63 16.41 0.81
C PHE A 274 -2.94 16.99 -0.43
N PRO A 275 -1.76 17.62 -0.26
CA PRO A 275 -0.94 18.06 -1.38
C PRO A 275 -0.68 16.94 -2.39
N ASP A 276 -0.65 17.27 -3.67
CA ASP A 276 -0.41 16.31 -4.77
C ASP A 276 0.87 15.50 -4.58
N ALA A 277 1.90 16.09 -3.96
CA ALA A 277 3.13 15.39 -3.63
C ALA A 277 2.89 14.19 -2.69
N ILE A 278 2.07 14.37 -1.64
CA ILE A 278 1.70 13.30 -0.70
C ILE A 278 0.79 12.29 -1.41
N VAL A 279 -0.20 12.75 -2.18
CA VAL A 279 -1.09 11.87 -2.96
C VAL A 279 -0.29 10.98 -3.91
N ALA A 280 0.70 11.55 -4.63
CA ALA A 280 1.61 10.79 -5.49
C ALA A 280 2.54 9.88 -4.68
N GLY A 281 2.99 10.31 -3.50
CA GLY A 281 3.75 9.51 -2.56
C GLY A 281 3.05 8.19 -2.21
N ILE A 282 1.76 8.29 -1.86
CA ILE A 282 0.91 7.15 -1.53
C ILE A 282 0.63 6.30 -2.78
N ARG A 283 0.21 6.91 -3.89
CA ARG A 283 -0.23 6.18 -5.10
C ARG A 283 0.87 5.30 -5.68
N TYR A 284 2.10 5.82 -5.72
CA TYR A 284 3.24 5.14 -6.35
C TYR A 284 4.16 4.45 -5.33
N GLN A 285 3.73 4.30 -4.07
CA GLN A 285 4.58 3.77 -3.00
C GLN A 285 5.14 2.37 -3.26
N LEU A 286 4.45 1.51 -4.03
CA LEU A 286 4.92 0.16 -4.37
C LEU A 286 5.86 0.15 -5.59
N ASN A 287 5.80 1.18 -6.42
CA ASN A 287 6.66 1.33 -7.59
C ASN A 287 6.90 2.82 -7.90
N PRO A 288 7.85 3.46 -7.19
CA PRO A 288 8.11 4.90 -7.34
C PRO A 288 8.51 5.31 -8.76
N GLN A 289 9.07 4.38 -9.56
CA GLN A 289 9.48 4.61 -10.95
C GLN A 289 8.30 4.68 -11.93
N ALA A 290 7.12 4.14 -11.56
CA ALA A 290 5.93 4.20 -12.40
C ALA A 290 5.23 5.57 -12.38
N ALA A 291 5.65 6.48 -11.49
CA ALA A 291 5.10 7.82 -11.43
C ALA A 291 5.47 8.62 -12.69
N PRO A 292 4.55 9.44 -13.27
CA PRO A 292 4.84 10.28 -14.44
C PRO A 292 6.04 11.20 -14.25
N GLN A 293 6.23 11.66 -13.01
CA GLN A 293 7.43 12.32 -12.54
C GLN A 293 7.87 11.59 -11.27
N PHE A 294 9.18 11.39 -11.12
CA PHE A 294 9.74 10.66 -9.98
C PHE A 294 9.25 11.25 -8.65
N SER A 295 8.48 10.46 -7.91
CA SER A 295 7.94 10.88 -6.61
C SER A 295 8.96 10.55 -5.52
N ARG A 296 9.60 11.60 -4.98
CA ARG A 296 10.56 11.47 -3.88
C ARG A 296 9.91 10.90 -2.63
N LEU A 297 8.68 11.32 -2.32
CA LEU A 297 7.91 10.78 -1.19
C LEU A 297 7.57 9.31 -1.38
N ALA A 298 7.22 8.86 -2.59
CA ALA A 298 6.98 7.44 -2.85
C ALA A 298 8.26 6.61 -2.64
N ALA A 299 9.41 7.13 -3.08
CA ALA A 299 10.70 6.47 -2.85
C ALA A 299 11.08 6.42 -1.36
N LEU A 300 10.82 7.50 -0.60
CA LEU A 300 11.03 7.51 0.86
C LEU A 300 10.14 6.48 1.57
N VAL A 301 8.85 6.42 1.22
CA VAL A 301 7.92 5.42 1.77
C VAL A 301 8.36 4.00 1.42
N TYR A 302 8.73 3.74 0.16
CA TYR A 302 9.21 2.42 -0.27
C TYR A 302 10.45 1.96 0.53
N ILE A 303 11.44 2.84 0.70
CA ILE A 303 12.65 2.52 1.46
C ILE A 303 12.34 2.35 2.95
N ALA A 304 11.51 3.22 3.52
CA ALA A 304 11.10 3.14 4.92
C ALA A 304 10.37 1.84 5.23
N ASP A 305 9.40 1.48 4.39
CA ASP A 305 8.64 0.24 4.51
C ASP A 305 9.56 -0.99 4.42
N TYR A 306 10.52 -0.99 3.50
CA TYR A 306 11.54 -2.03 3.40
C TYR A 306 12.39 -2.16 4.67
N ILE A 307 12.83 -1.04 5.26
CA ILE A 307 13.62 -1.01 6.50
C ILE A 307 12.81 -1.58 7.67
N VAL A 308 11.57 -1.10 7.85
CA VAL A 308 10.69 -1.54 8.95
C VAL A 308 10.44 -3.04 8.88
N HIS A 309 10.00 -3.55 7.73
CA HIS A 309 9.78 -4.99 7.52
C HIS A 309 11.04 -5.85 7.69
N SER A 310 12.22 -5.28 7.41
CA SER A 310 13.50 -5.98 7.61
C SER A 310 13.92 -6.02 9.08
N ASN A 311 13.64 -4.95 9.83
CA ASN A 311 13.88 -4.87 11.27
C ASN A 311 12.98 -5.82 12.06
N GLU A 312 11.70 -5.95 11.69
CA GLU A 312 10.76 -6.91 12.32
C GLU A 312 11.22 -8.37 12.20
N LYS A 313 11.95 -8.70 11.13
CA LYS A 313 12.50 -10.04 10.91
C LYS A 313 13.88 -10.25 11.56
N GLU A 314 14.37 -9.24 12.27
CA GLU A 314 15.71 -9.18 12.89
C GLU A 314 16.85 -9.48 11.90
N ASN A 315 16.63 -9.29 10.60
CA ASN A 315 17.55 -9.73 9.56
C ASN A 315 18.38 -8.56 9.01
N SER A 316 19.31 -8.09 9.83
CA SER A 316 20.18 -6.95 9.49
C SER A 316 21.07 -7.23 8.27
N ALA A 317 21.45 -8.49 8.02
CA ALA A 317 22.23 -8.88 6.84
C ALA A 317 21.40 -8.76 5.55
N HIS A 318 20.17 -9.30 5.55
CA HIS A 318 19.25 -9.19 4.41
C HIS A 318 18.89 -7.74 4.11
N LEU A 319 18.72 -6.91 5.16
CA LEU A 319 18.45 -5.49 5.01
C LEU A 319 19.49 -4.83 4.10
N ILE A 320 20.78 -5.04 4.38
CA ILE A 320 21.90 -4.43 3.64
C ILE A 320 22.00 -5.02 2.23
N GLU A 321 21.88 -6.35 2.10
CA GLU A 321 22.04 -7.05 0.82
C GLU A 321 21.01 -6.62 -0.22
N ASN A 322 19.75 -6.48 0.17
CA ASN A 322 18.65 -6.14 -0.74
C ASN A 322 18.20 -4.68 -0.61
N PHE A 323 19.03 -3.81 -0.03
CA PHE A 323 18.70 -2.42 0.15
C PHE A 323 18.38 -1.74 -1.20
N PRO A 324 17.33 -0.91 -1.31
CA PRO A 324 16.94 -0.24 -2.56
C PRO A 324 17.92 0.88 -2.99
N ASN A 325 19.15 0.51 -3.37
CA ASN A 325 20.26 1.42 -3.64
C ASN A 325 19.98 2.41 -4.77
N GLU A 326 19.28 1.99 -5.83
CA GLU A 326 18.91 2.86 -6.95
C GLU A 326 18.00 4.00 -6.50
N LEU A 327 16.95 3.70 -5.71
CA LEU A 327 16.03 4.71 -5.18
C LEU A 327 16.75 5.66 -4.22
N ALA A 328 17.59 5.13 -3.32
CA ALA A 328 18.36 5.95 -2.41
C ALA A 328 19.34 6.89 -3.14
N THR A 329 19.97 6.43 -4.22
CA THR A 329 20.86 7.23 -5.05
C THR A 329 20.09 8.34 -5.77
N GLN A 330 18.91 8.05 -6.32
CA GLN A 330 18.05 9.05 -6.96
C GLN A 330 17.53 10.09 -5.97
N LEU A 331 17.33 9.71 -4.71
CA LEU A 331 17.02 10.64 -3.62
C LEU A 331 18.22 11.53 -3.23
N GLY A 332 19.42 11.24 -3.73
CA GLY A 332 20.65 11.96 -3.38
C GLY A 332 21.23 11.54 -2.02
N ILE A 333 20.82 10.37 -1.51
CA ILE A 333 21.26 9.87 -0.21
C ILE A 333 22.68 9.32 -0.31
N ASN A 334 23.54 9.72 0.63
CA ASN A 334 24.83 9.07 0.81
C ASN A 334 24.63 7.72 1.51
N LEU A 335 24.72 6.63 0.75
CA LEU A 335 24.50 5.27 1.25
C LEU A 335 25.40 4.89 2.42
N VAL A 336 26.68 5.27 2.40
CA VAL A 336 27.63 4.95 3.47
C VAL A 336 27.16 5.58 4.79
N LYS A 337 26.87 6.89 4.78
CA LYS A 337 26.39 7.61 5.97
C LYS A 337 25.05 7.11 6.48
N LEU A 338 24.17 6.67 5.57
CA LEU A 338 22.88 6.11 5.94
C LEU A 338 23.06 4.75 6.62
N LEU A 339 23.85 3.86 6.02
CA LEU A 339 24.04 2.49 6.53
C LEU A 339 24.80 2.48 7.86
N GLU A 340 25.74 3.41 8.09
CA GLU A 340 26.40 3.61 9.39
C GLU A 340 25.43 3.90 10.54
N ARG A 341 24.24 4.43 10.22
CA ARG A 341 23.24 4.88 11.19
C ARG A 341 21.95 4.07 11.12
N ILE A 342 21.90 2.99 10.33
CA ILE A 342 20.66 2.27 10.07
C ILE A 342 20.08 1.60 11.32
N ASP A 343 20.92 1.26 12.29
CA ASP A 343 20.46 0.70 13.57
C ASP A 343 19.63 1.70 14.38
N GLU A 344 19.77 3.02 14.15
CA GLU A 344 18.90 4.03 14.76
C GLU A 344 17.42 3.79 14.41
N THR A 345 17.14 3.12 13.29
CA THR A 345 15.77 2.87 12.80
C THR A 345 14.96 1.90 13.67
N LYS A 346 15.63 1.10 14.51
CA LYS A 346 14.99 0.13 15.40
C LYS A 346 14.20 0.78 16.54
N ASP A 347 14.57 2.01 16.93
CA ASP A 347 14.03 2.69 18.11
C ASP A 347 13.22 3.96 17.77
N LEU A 348 12.80 4.13 16.51
CA LEU A 348 12.19 5.39 16.03
C LEU A 348 10.69 5.58 16.36
N ILE A 349 9.99 4.56 16.84
CA ILE A 349 8.53 4.64 17.10
C ILE A 349 8.20 5.46 18.37
N GLY A 350 9.20 5.73 19.21
CA GLY A 350 9.01 6.32 20.53
C GLY A 350 8.07 7.54 20.57
N GLY A 351 7.12 7.53 21.51
CA GLY A 351 6.24 8.67 21.82
C GLY A 351 4.88 8.68 21.12
N TYR A 352 4.62 7.78 20.16
CA TYR A 352 3.33 7.70 19.46
C TYR A 352 2.38 6.62 20.02
N ASP A 353 2.84 5.69 20.85
CA ASP A 353 2.00 4.63 21.42
C ASP A 353 0.82 5.19 22.24
N GLU A 354 1.02 6.34 22.92
CA GLU A 354 -0.02 7.06 23.68
C GLU A 354 -1.15 7.61 22.78
N LEU A 355 -0.94 7.70 21.46
CA LEU A 355 -1.99 8.10 20.52
C LEU A 355 -2.93 6.97 20.15
N LEU A 356 -2.51 5.71 20.38
CA LEU A 356 -3.28 4.50 20.11
C LEU A 356 -4.33 4.20 21.21
N HIS A 357 -4.31 4.95 22.32
CA HIS A 357 -5.13 4.72 23.52
C HIS A 357 -6.16 5.82 23.81
#